data_AF-A0A367MEW8-F1
#
_entry.id   AF-A0A367MEW8-F1
#
_cell.length_a   1.000
_cell.length_b   1.000
_cell.length_c   1.000
_cell.angle_alpha   90.00
_cell.angle_beta   90.00
_cell.angle_gamma   90.00
#
_symmetry.space_group_name_H-M   'P 1'
#
loop_
_entity.id
_entity.type
_entity.pdbx_description
1 polymer ?
#
loop_
_entity_poly.entity_id
_entity_poly.type
_entity_poly.pdbx_seq_one_letter_code
_entity_poly.pdbx_strand_id
1 'polypeptide(L)'
;CTIVASSVFGPILVVYLHSNRPELFESAQVVAGLYQLEPAVGLLFVSAPLLVIAGLPAWWLIGAALRLFERDGDSWLGAFAQWVKRKLENT
;
A
#
# COMPACT_ATOMS: atom_id res chain seq x y z
N CYS A 1 0.67 -9.81 -1.32
CA CYS A 1 0.91 -8.45 -1.84
C CYS A 1 0.59 -7.34 -0.83
N THR A 2 -0.51 -7.42 -0.09
CA THR A 2 -0.94 -6.40 0.90
C THR A 2 0.07 -6.18 2.04
N ILE A 3 0.64 -7.25 2.61
CA ILE A 3 1.61 -7.15 3.71
C ILE A 3 2.87 -6.40 3.26
N VAL A 4 3.39 -6.71 2.06
CA VAL A 4 4.58 -6.05 1.47
C VAL A 4 4.29 -4.58 1.14
N ALA A 5 3.10 -4.29 0.61
CA ALA A 5 2.69 -2.91 0.33
C ALA A 5 2.55 -2.09 1.63
N SER A 6 1.88 -2.63 2.67
CA SER A 6 1.72 -1.97 3.96
C SER A 6 3.06 -1.74 4.68
N SER A 7 4.01 -2.67 4.57
CA SER A 7 5.31 -2.57 5.23
C SER A 7 6.27 -1.57 4.57
N VAL A 8 6.09 -1.25 3.28
CA VAL A 8 6.89 -0.23 2.59
C VAL A 8 6.20 1.13 2.58
N PHE A 9 4.93 1.20 2.17
CA PHE A 9 4.21 2.48 2.05
C PHE A 9 3.76 3.05 3.39
N GLY A 10 3.50 2.20 4.40
CA GLY A 10 3.11 2.64 5.74
C GLY A 10 4.16 3.50 6.43
N PRO A 11 5.41 3.02 6.59
CA PRO A 11 6.48 3.82 7.19
C PRO A 11 6.77 5.12 6.43
N ILE A 12 6.74 5.09 5.09
CA ILE A 12 6.95 6.28 4.26
C ILE A 12 5.86 7.33 4.52
N LEU A 13 4.60 6.90 4.61
CA LEU A 13 3.47 7.80 4.89
C LEU A 13 3.56 8.39 6.30
N VAL A 14 3.98 7.61 7.29
CA VAL A 14 4.20 8.07 8.67
C VAL A 14 5.30 9.12 8.72
N VAL A 15 6.43 8.90 8.05
CA VAL A 15 7.54 9.87 7.97
C VAL A 15 7.09 11.15 7.26
N TYR A 16 6.34 11.04 6.17
CA TYR A 16 5.81 12.19 5.43
C TYR A 16 4.86 13.04 6.29
N LEU A 17 3.97 12.41 7.05
CA LEU A 17 3.03 13.10 7.94
C LEU A 17 3.73 13.71 9.16
N HIS A 18 4.69 13.01 9.74
CA HIS A 18 5.51 13.54 10.83
C HIS A 18 6.30 14.77 10.37
N SER A 19 6.79 14.79 9.12
CA SER A 19 7.52 15.92 8.57
C SER A 19 6.64 17.13 8.23
N ASN A 20 5.39 16.92 7.82
CA ASN A 20 4.49 18.00 7.39
C ASN A 20 3.57 18.51 8.50
N ARG A 21 3.25 17.67 9.48
CA ARG A 21 2.32 17.98 10.58
C ARG A 21 2.80 17.31 11.88
N PRO A 22 3.95 17.74 12.44
CA PRO A 22 4.48 17.18 13.68
C PRO A 22 3.51 17.36 14.87
N GLU A 23 2.70 18.42 14.83
CA GLU A 23 1.72 18.80 15.86
C GLU A 23 0.69 17.68 16.16
N LEU A 24 0.37 16.82 15.18
CA LEU A 24 -0.52 15.67 15.35
C LEU A 24 0.07 14.60 16.27
N PHE A 25 1.39 14.37 16.17
CA PHE A 25 2.09 13.39 16.99
C PHE A 25 2.33 13.94 18.40
N GLU A 26 2.65 15.23 18.52
CA GLU A 26 2.79 15.91 19.81
C GLU A 26 1.46 15.89 20.59
N SER A 27 0.35 16.23 19.92
CA SER A 27 -0.98 16.19 20.54
C SER A 27 -1.37 14.80 21.01
N ALA A 28 -1.03 13.76 20.24
CA ALA A 28 -1.32 12.39 20.61
C ALA A 28 -0.48 11.88 21.80
N GLN A 29 0.77 12.34 21.92
CA GLN A 29 1.59 12.07 23.10
C GLN A 29 1.05 12.77 24.35
N VAL A 30 0.56 14.00 24.21
CA VAL A 30 -0.12 14.72 25.30
C VAL A 30 -1.36 13.96 25.76
N VAL A 31 -2.18 13.47 24.83
CA VAL A 31 -3.35 12.64 25.16
C VAL A 31 -2.94 11.33 25.84
N ALA A 32 -1.88 10.65 25.38
CA ALA A 32 -1.38 9.46 26.06
C ALA A 32 -0.94 9.75 27.51
N GLY A 33 -0.29 10.89 27.74
CA GLY A 33 0.09 11.36 29.07
C GLY A 33 -1.11 11.60 30.00
N LEU A 34 -2.24 12.09 29.47
CA LEU A 34 -3.48 12.27 30.25
C LEU A 34 -4.05 10.95 30.78
N TYR A 35 -3.81 9.85 30.08
CA TYR A 35 -4.23 8.51 30.50
C TYR A 35 -3.15 7.74 31.28
N GLN A 36 -2.04 8.41 31.67
CA GLN A 36 -0.85 7.78 32.26
C GLN A 36 -0.29 6.62 31.42
N LEU A 37 -0.47 6.69 30.10
CA LEU A 37 0.08 5.72 29.17
C LEU A 37 1.46 6.14 28.70
N GLU A 38 2.23 5.17 28.22
CA GLU A 38 3.56 5.43 27.66
C GLU A 38 3.45 6.31 26.40
N PRO A 39 4.33 7.29 26.17
CA PRO A 39 4.26 8.20 25.02
C PRO A 39 4.29 7.47 23.66
N ALA A 40 4.94 6.29 23.62
CA ALA A 40 4.95 5.40 22.47
C ALA A 40 3.52 4.99 22.05
N VAL A 41 2.59 4.88 22.99
CA VAL A 41 1.18 4.56 22.73
C VAL A 41 0.49 5.69 21.95
N GLY A 42 0.79 6.96 22.25
CA GLY A 42 0.28 8.10 21.49
C GLY A 42 0.79 8.10 20.05
N LEU A 43 2.05 7.70 19.85
CA LEU A 43 2.66 7.55 18.53
C LEU A 43 2.00 6.41 17.73
N LEU A 44 1.70 5.28 18.38
CA LEU A 44 0.95 4.17 17.80
C LEU A 44 -0.48 4.56 17.46
N PHE A 45 -1.14 5.39 18.26
CA PHE A 45 -2.51 5.85 18.03
C PHE A 45 -2.65 6.64 16.72
N VAL A 46 -1.63 7.42 16.35
CA VAL A 46 -1.59 8.18 15.09
C VAL A 46 -1.10 7.31 13.92
N SER A 47 -0.07 6.49 14.13
CA SER A 47 0.55 5.70 13.07
C SER A 47 -0.24 4.46 12.65
N ALA A 48 -0.99 3.83 13.56
CA ALA A 48 -1.81 2.65 13.25
C ALA A 48 -2.89 2.91 12.19
N PRO A 49 -3.74 3.95 12.29
CA PRO A 49 -4.70 4.25 11.23
C PRO A 49 -4.00 4.65 9.91
N LEU A 50 -2.83 5.28 9.97
CA LEU A 50 -2.03 5.59 8.76
C LEU A 50 -1.48 4.33 8.10
N LEU A 51 -1.02 3.34 8.86
CA LEU A 51 -0.60 2.03 8.36
C LEU A 51 -1.76 1.27 7.70
N VAL A 52 -2.95 1.35 8.30
CA VAL A 52 -4.18 0.76 7.75
C VAL A 52 -4.60 1.49 6.46
N ILE A 53 -4.60 2.83 6.46
CA ILE A 53 -4.89 3.64 5.28
C ILE A 53 -3.82 3.48 4.21
N ALA A 54 -2.57 3.17 4.53
CA ALA A 54 -1.56 2.83 3.53
C ALA A 54 -1.78 1.44 2.93
N GLY A 55 -2.38 0.51 3.69
CA GLY A 55 -2.79 -0.81 3.21
C GLY A 55 -4.10 -0.83 2.41
N LEU A 56 -5.05 0.06 2.72
CA LEU A 56 -6.34 0.17 2.03
C LEU A 56 -6.26 0.44 0.51
N PRO A 57 -5.38 1.33 -0.01
CA PRO A 57 -5.22 1.56 -1.44
C PRO A 57 -4.46 0.42 -2.10
N ALA A 58 -3.73 -0.43 -1.36
CA ALA A 58 -3.09 -1.61 -1.94
C ALA A 58 -4.15 -2.62 -2.44
N TRP A 59 -5.28 -2.76 -1.74
CA TRP A 59 -6.45 -3.50 -2.23
C TRP A 59 -7.01 -2.86 -3.51
N TRP A 60 -7.12 -1.53 -3.55
CA TRP A 60 -7.78 -0.81 -4.65
C TRP A 60 -6.92 -0.83 -5.91
N LEU A 61 -5.60 -0.73 -5.74
CA LEU A 61 -4.61 -0.88 -6.80
C LEU A 61 -4.56 -2.32 -7.31
N ILE A 62 -4.64 -3.33 -6.43
CA ILE A 62 -4.73 -4.74 -6.86
C ILE A 62 -6.03 -5.00 -7.62
N GLY A 63 -7.17 -4.52 -7.12
CA GLY A 63 -8.46 -4.66 -7.80
C GLY A 63 -8.52 -3.91 -9.13
N ALA A 64 -7.96 -2.69 -9.19
CA ALA A 64 -7.84 -1.93 -10.44
C ALA A 64 -6.88 -2.59 -11.43
N ALA A 65 -5.75 -3.12 -10.97
CA ALA A 65 -4.80 -3.86 -11.81
C ALA A 65 -5.41 -5.15 -12.35
N LEU A 66 -6.12 -5.93 -11.53
CA LEU A 66 -6.87 -7.12 -11.97
C LEU A 66 -7.94 -6.75 -12.99
N ARG A 67 -8.70 -5.68 -12.74
CA ARG A 67 -9.74 -5.19 -13.66
C ARG A 67 -9.15 -4.64 -14.97
N LEU A 68 -7.95 -4.08 -14.95
CA LEU A 68 -7.21 -3.67 -16.15
C LEU A 68 -6.71 -4.91 -16.92
N PHE A 69 -6.17 -5.91 -16.22
CA PHE A 69 -5.78 -7.20 -16.82
C PHE A 69 -6.97 -7.98 -17.40
N GLU A 70 -8.15 -7.89 -16.79
CA GLU A 70 -9.38 -8.48 -17.34
C GLU A 70 -9.95 -7.66 -18.51
N ARG A 71 -9.78 -6.34 -18.49
CA ARG A 71 -10.26 -5.44 -19.54
C ARG A 71 -9.38 -5.52 -20.79
N ASP A 72 -8.09 -5.74 -20.63
CA ASP A 72 -7.17 -6.12 -21.69
C ASP A 72 -7.16 -7.65 -21.83
N GLY A 73 -8.30 -8.20 -22.28
CA GLY A 73 -8.42 -9.60 -22.74
C GLY A 73 -7.43 -9.96 -23.88
N ASP A 74 -6.68 -8.97 -24.38
CA ASP A 74 -5.48 -9.15 -25.19
C ASP A 74 -4.28 -9.37 -24.28
N SER A 75 -4.35 -10.44 -23.49
CA SER A 75 -3.26 -10.88 -22.64
C SER A 75 -1.98 -11.00 -23.49
N TRP A 76 -0.90 -10.38 -23.04
CA TRP A 76 0.44 -10.55 -23.62
C TRP A 76 0.80 -12.05 -23.79
N LEU A 77 0.20 -12.95 -23.00
CA LEU A 77 0.27 -14.41 -23.15
C LEU A 77 -0.38 -14.91 -24.44
N GLY A 78 -1.49 -14.33 -24.88
CA GLY A 78 -2.14 -14.64 -26.15
C GLY A 78 -1.31 -14.20 -27.35
N ALA A 79 -0.75 -12.98 -27.29
CA ALA A 79 0.20 -12.49 -28.29
C ALA A 79 1.48 -13.35 -28.34
N PHE A 80 2.00 -13.74 -27.18
CA PHE A 80 3.16 -14.63 -27.07
C PHE A 80 2.85 -16.05 -27.58
N ALA A 81 1.68 -16.62 -27.26
CA ALA A 81 1.26 -17.93 -27.74
C ALA A 81 1.09 -17.95 -29.28
N GLN A 82 0.52 -16.88 -29.85
CA GLN A 82 0.42 -16.70 -31.29
C GLN A 82 1.79 -16.59 -31.98
N TRP A 83 2.74 -15.91 -31.34
CA TRP A 83 4.12 -15.81 -31.83
C TRP A 83 4.84 -17.16 -31.78
N VAL A 84 4.71 -17.91 -30.67
CA VAL A 84 5.28 -19.26 -30.52
C VAL A 84 4.71 -20.21 -31.57
N LYS A 85 3.39 -20.22 -31.78
CA LYS A 85 2.73 -21.07 -32.79
C LYS A 85 3.27 -20.81 -34.19
N ARG A 86 3.37 -19.53 -34.58
CA ARG A 86 3.93 -19.13 -35.89
C ARG A 86 5.39 -19.55 -36.06
N LYS A 87 6.17 -19.58 -34.98
CA LYS A 87 7.58 -20.01 -35.03
C LYS A 87 7.72 -21.52 -35.26
N LEU A 88 6.79 -22.31 -34.73
CA LEU A 88 6.75 -23.77 -34.89
C LEU A 88 6.23 -24.21 -36.26
N GLU A 89 5.31 -23.46 -36.88
CA GLU A 89 4.83 -23.75 -38.24
C GLU A 89 5.84 -23.40 -39.34
N ASN A 90 6.82 -22.54 -39.05
CA ASN A 90 7.87 -22.10 -39.97
C ASN A 90 9.23 -22.81 -39.76
N THR A 91 9.28 -23.83 -38.90
CA THR A 91 10.44 -24.71 -38.69
C THR A 91 10.10 -26.08 -39.27
#